data_AF-A0A956FM00-F1
#
_entry.id   AF-A0A956FM00-F1
#
_cell.length_a   1.000
_cell.length_b   1.000
_cell.length_c   1.000
_cell.angle_alpha   90.00
_cell.angle_beta   90.00
_cell.angle_gamma   90.00
#
_symmetry.space_group_name_H-M   'P 1'
#
loop_
_entity.id
_entity.type
_entity.pdbx_description
1 polymer ?
#
loop_
_entity_poly.entity_id
_entity_poly.type
_entity_poly.pdbx_seq_one_letter_code
_entity_poly.pdbx_strand_id
1 'polypeptide(L)'
;LSMQRPDGDFTLWPEGQEVDRYAGAYAIWVLGLAREAGVAVPEAPLAKAHAALNAHLSAPLPTTPWGQRTALIERAFAAHALASAGEPPGETLALLFERLAELPPFARAILLMAVHAADPRDPRVATLRRQLSAALEARAGAAHVLVDEALGDAFYDSQVRTDAIALVALLQVAPDDPRIEPLARGLTRSRVGGRWRNTQENAWALLGLARYAAARERDAPDHRLTAWIGAAQVLDVERRAPAAPPEHARVAMPDLLRPLAPRGSDRTTHVVLDRDGPGRVYYRVGMEWATTGEAPARSQGLGLR
;
A
#
# COMPACT_ATOMS: atom_id res chain seq x y z
N LEU A 1 -21.95 -9.15 15.64
CA LEU A 1 -20.96 -9.87 16.48
C LEU A 1 -21.33 -11.35 16.69
N SER A 2 -22.06 -11.99 15.76
CA SER A 2 -22.50 -13.40 15.88
C SER A 2 -21.37 -14.43 15.78
N MET A 3 -20.19 -14.00 15.31
CA MET A 3 -18.96 -14.80 15.25
C MET A 3 -18.07 -14.61 16.49
N GLN A 4 -18.47 -13.75 17.44
CA GLN A 4 -17.72 -13.55 18.67
C GLN A 4 -18.15 -14.59 19.71
N ARG A 5 -17.17 -15.24 20.33
CA ARG A 5 -17.35 -16.21 21.39
C ARG A 5 -17.52 -15.55 22.75
N PRO A 6 -18.03 -16.27 23.77
CA PRO A 6 -18.20 -15.73 25.13
C PRO A 6 -16.92 -15.21 25.79
N ASP A 7 -15.77 -15.81 25.42
CA ASP A 7 -14.41 -15.47 25.86
C ASP A 7 -13.84 -14.22 25.16
N GLY A 8 -14.52 -13.69 24.15
CA GLY A 8 -14.13 -12.49 23.41
C GLY A 8 -13.42 -12.75 22.08
N ASP A 9 -12.94 -13.98 21.86
CA ASP A 9 -12.32 -14.41 20.62
C ASP A 9 -13.34 -14.50 19.46
N PHE A 10 -12.82 -14.59 18.24
CA PHE A 10 -13.64 -14.73 17.03
C PHE A 10 -13.39 -16.07 16.33
N THR A 11 -14.45 -16.57 15.71
CA THR A 11 -14.42 -17.71 14.79
C THR A 11 -14.71 -17.26 13.37
N LEU A 12 -14.41 -18.10 12.38
CA LEU A 12 -14.67 -17.75 10.97
C LEU A 12 -16.17 -17.80 10.62
N TRP A 13 -16.94 -18.62 11.33
CA TRP A 13 -18.37 -18.82 11.10
C TRP A 13 -19.16 -18.60 12.39
N PRO A 14 -20.43 -18.14 12.32
CA PRO A 14 -21.32 -18.13 13.47
C PRO A 14 -21.38 -19.52 14.11
N GLU A 15 -21.42 -19.57 15.44
CA GLU A 15 -21.45 -20.83 16.22
C GLU A 15 -20.19 -21.72 16.06
N GLY A 16 -19.14 -21.22 15.39
CA GLY A 16 -17.87 -21.91 15.25
C GLY A 16 -17.20 -22.20 16.59
N GLN A 17 -16.48 -23.32 16.66
CA GLN A 17 -15.76 -23.74 17.86
C GLN A 17 -14.24 -23.51 17.77
N GLU A 18 -13.72 -23.29 16.57
CA GLU A 18 -12.30 -23.01 16.34
C GLU A 18 -12.04 -21.50 16.30
N VAL A 19 -11.17 -21.04 17.19
CA VAL A 19 -10.71 -19.65 17.23
C VAL A 19 -9.78 -19.41 16.06
N ASP A 20 -10.06 -18.36 15.28
CA ASP A 20 -9.14 -17.84 14.27
C ASP A 20 -8.52 -16.55 14.80
N ARG A 21 -7.30 -16.66 15.32
CA ARG A 21 -6.62 -15.54 16.00
C ARG A 21 -6.25 -14.42 15.03
N TYR A 22 -5.89 -14.78 13.79
CA TYR A 22 -5.54 -13.79 12.78
C TYR A 22 -6.78 -13.05 12.29
N ALA A 23 -7.83 -13.77 11.91
CA ALA A 23 -9.10 -13.19 11.49
C ALA A 23 -9.77 -12.41 12.64
N GLY A 24 -9.64 -12.89 13.88
CA GLY A 24 -10.12 -12.20 15.07
C GLY A 24 -9.43 -10.88 15.32
N ALA A 25 -8.09 -10.84 15.28
CA ALA A 25 -7.33 -9.59 15.37
C ALA A 25 -7.72 -8.60 14.25
N TYR A 26 -7.90 -9.10 13.02
CA TYR A 26 -8.41 -8.30 11.89
C TYR A 26 -9.81 -7.74 12.17
N ALA A 27 -10.75 -8.57 12.64
CA ALA A 27 -12.12 -8.15 12.94
C ALA A 27 -12.15 -7.07 14.03
N ILE A 28 -11.36 -7.23 15.09
CA ILE A 28 -11.26 -6.28 16.20
C ILE A 28 -10.70 -4.95 15.73
N TRP A 29 -9.64 -4.96 14.93
CA TRP A 29 -9.11 -3.74 14.31
C TRP A 29 -10.15 -3.03 13.44
N VAL A 30 -10.91 -3.77 12.62
CA VAL A 30 -11.98 -3.21 11.79
C VAL A 30 -13.12 -2.63 12.65
N LEU A 31 -13.48 -3.25 13.77
CA LEU A 31 -14.44 -2.69 14.72
C LEU A 31 -13.93 -1.35 15.31
N GLY A 32 -12.63 -1.24 15.57
CA GLY A 32 -11.99 0.02 15.95
C GLY A 32 -12.16 1.10 14.88
N LEU A 33 -11.85 0.78 13.62
CA LEU A 33 -12.04 1.71 12.49
C LEU A 33 -13.52 2.12 12.31
N ALA A 34 -14.45 1.18 12.49
CA ALA A 34 -15.88 1.47 12.40
C ALA A 34 -16.32 2.46 13.50
N ARG A 35 -15.82 2.28 14.73
CA ARG A 35 -16.06 3.21 15.84
C ARG A 35 -15.48 4.60 15.56
N GLU A 36 -14.26 4.69 15.04
CA GLU A 36 -13.64 5.96 14.61
C GLU A 36 -14.47 6.67 13.53
N ALA A 37 -15.11 5.91 12.65
CA ALA A 37 -16.01 6.43 11.62
C ALA A 37 -17.43 6.78 12.13
N GLY A 38 -17.69 6.66 13.44
CA GLY A 38 -18.99 6.99 14.06
C GLY A 38 -20.04 5.87 13.99
N VAL A 39 -19.67 4.65 13.62
CA VAL A 39 -20.57 3.50 13.68
C VAL A 39 -20.70 3.02 15.13
N ALA A 40 -21.93 2.76 15.57
CA ALA A 40 -22.18 2.22 16.91
C ALA A 40 -21.62 0.79 17.04
N VAL A 41 -20.55 0.64 17.83
CA VAL A 41 -19.96 -0.64 18.19
C VAL A 41 -20.22 -0.91 19.67
N PRO A 42 -20.80 -2.08 20.04
CA PRO A 42 -21.04 -2.40 21.45
C PRO A 42 -19.74 -2.44 22.27
N GLU A 43 -19.66 -1.62 23.31
CA GLU A 43 -18.45 -1.43 24.12
C GLU A 43 -18.03 -2.69 24.89
N ALA A 44 -18.97 -3.35 25.59
CA ALA A 44 -18.65 -4.53 26.38
C ALA A 44 -18.13 -5.71 25.53
N PRO A 45 -18.73 -6.04 24.38
CA PRO A 45 -18.15 -7.00 23.45
C PRO A 45 -16.78 -6.62 22.91
N LEU A 46 -16.54 -5.33 22.58
CA LEU A 46 -15.24 -4.87 22.09
C LEU A 46 -14.16 -4.97 23.17
N ALA A 47 -14.46 -4.57 24.41
CA ALA A 47 -13.55 -4.68 25.54
C ALA A 47 -13.15 -6.14 25.84
N LYS A 48 -14.10 -7.08 25.75
CA LYS A 48 -13.78 -8.51 25.84
C LYS A 48 -12.84 -8.98 24.74
N ALA A 49 -13.03 -8.47 23.52
CA ALA A 49 -12.19 -8.81 22.39
C ALA A 49 -10.75 -8.29 22.58
N HIS A 50 -10.58 -7.07 23.10
CA HIS A 50 -9.26 -6.53 23.45
C HIS A 50 -8.59 -7.36 24.56
N ALA A 51 -9.35 -7.79 25.57
CA ALA A 51 -8.85 -8.67 26.62
C ALA A 51 -8.37 -10.03 26.06
N ALA A 52 -9.10 -10.61 25.10
CA ALA A 52 -8.71 -11.83 24.41
C ALA A 52 -7.41 -11.66 23.61
N LEU A 53 -7.24 -10.54 22.90
CA LEU A 53 -5.98 -10.22 22.21
C LEU A 53 -4.81 -10.12 23.20
N ASN A 54 -4.98 -9.39 24.30
CA ASN A 54 -3.95 -9.29 25.34
C ASN A 54 -3.56 -10.66 25.90
N ALA A 55 -4.54 -11.53 26.18
CA ALA A 55 -4.27 -12.90 26.61
C ALA A 55 -3.47 -13.71 25.57
N HIS A 56 -3.78 -13.54 24.28
CA HIS A 56 -3.02 -14.17 23.20
C HIS A 56 -1.57 -13.67 23.11
N LEU A 57 -1.34 -12.37 23.31
CA LEU A 57 0.00 -11.78 23.34
C LEU A 57 0.87 -12.35 24.47
N SER A 58 0.28 -12.58 25.65
CA SER A 58 0.97 -13.12 26.83
C SER A 58 1.10 -14.64 26.86
N ALA A 59 0.41 -15.38 25.99
CA ALA A 59 0.49 -16.83 25.97
C ALA A 59 1.94 -17.34 25.71
N PRO A 60 2.33 -18.54 26.16
CA PRO A 60 3.58 -19.14 25.72
C PRO A 60 3.59 -19.35 24.20
N LEU A 61 4.73 -19.10 23.56
CA LEU A 61 4.90 -19.47 22.15
C LEU A 61 4.84 -21.01 22.00
N PRO A 62 4.26 -21.53 20.91
CA PRO A 62 4.31 -22.96 20.61
C PRO A 62 5.75 -23.49 20.54
N THR A 63 5.95 -24.78 20.74
CA THR A 63 7.30 -25.37 20.69
C THR A 63 7.77 -25.69 19.27
N THR A 64 6.84 -25.88 18.33
CA THR A 64 7.17 -26.21 16.94
C THR A 64 7.59 -24.95 16.16
N PRO A 65 8.59 -25.03 15.26
CA PRO A 65 9.02 -23.86 14.47
C PRO A 65 7.88 -23.20 13.69
N TRP A 66 7.01 -24.00 13.05
CA TRP A 66 5.85 -23.48 12.33
C TRP A 66 4.82 -22.81 13.26
N GLY A 67 4.58 -23.40 14.44
CA GLY A 67 3.69 -22.83 15.44
C GLY A 67 4.22 -21.52 16.01
N GLN A 68 5.52 -21.42 16.27
CA GLN A 68 6.16 -20.16 16.70
C GLN A 68 5.97 -19.07 15.66
N ARG A 69 6.31 -19.37 14.40
CA ARG A 69 6.19 -18.41 13.30
C ARG A 69 4.75 -17.94 13.13
N THR A 70 3.80 -18.87 13.17
CA THR A 70 2.36 -18.56 13.11
C THR A 70 1.95 -17.63 14.24
N ALA A 71 2.33 -17.94 15.48
CA ALA A 71 2.03 -17.11 16.64
C ALA A 71 2.67 -15.71 16.53
N LEU A 72 3.89 -15.57 15.98
CA LEU A 72 4.50 -14.25 15.76
C LEU A 72 3.72 -13.41 14.74
N ILE A 73 3.22 -14.03 13.67
CA ILE A 73 2.40 -13.35 12.65
C ILE A 73 1.05 -12.91 13.23
N GLU A 74 0.38 -13.81 13.98
CA GLU A 74 -0.87 -13.51 14.69
C GLU A 74 -0.68 -12.33 15.67
N ARG A 75 0.41 -12.37 16.46
CA ARG A 75 0.75 -11.33 17.43
C ARG A 75 1.06 -9.99 16.78
N ALA A 76 1.67 -9.96 15.60
CA ALA A 76 1.90 -8.69 14.89
C ALA A 76 0.57 -7.97 14.61
N PHE A 77 -0.45 -8.71 14.15
CA PHE A 77 -1.76 -8.12 13.92
C PHE A 77 -2.48 -7.77 15.23
N ALA A 78 -2.48 -8.67 16.21
CA ALA A 78 -3.09 -8.41 17.53
C ALA A 78 -2.48 -7.16 18.19
N ALA A 79 -1.15 -7.01 18.13
CA ALA A 79 -0.45 -5.84 18.60
C ALA A 79 -0.88 -4.57 17.85
N HIS A 80 -1.02 -4.63 16.52
CA HIS A 80 -1.52 -3.50 15.75
C HIS A 80 -2.95 -3.09 16.13
N ALA A 81 -3.84 -4.07 16.32
CA ALA A 81 -5.23 -3.82 16.72
C ALA A 81 -5.30 -3.10 18.09
N LEU A 82 -4.56 -3.60 19.08
CA LEU A 82 -4.50 -3.02 20.42
C LEU A 82 -3.83 -1.63 20.43
N ALA A 83 -2.68 -1.48 19.78
CA ALA A 83 -1.98 -0.20 19.71
C ALA A 83 -2.84 0.88 19.03
N SER A 84 -3.58 0.53 17.98
CA SER A 84 -4.50 1.45 17.29
C SER A 84 -5.67 1.88 18.20
N ALA A 85 -6.06 1.03 19.16
CA ALA A 85 -7.08 1.35 20.15
C ALA A 85 -6.55 2.14 21.36
N GLY A 86 -5.25 2.50 21.38
CA GLY A 86 -4.63 3.18 22.51
C GLY A 86 -4.20 2.24 23.65
N GLU A 87 -4.19 0.93 23.41
CA GLU A 87 -3.72 -0.10 24.36
C GLU A 87 -2.34 -0.62 23.90
N PRO A 88 -1.23 -0.03 24.34
CA PRO A 88 0.09 -0.38 23.81
C PRO A 88 0.50 -1.82 24.19
N PRO A 89 0.84 -2.68 23.21
CA PRO A 89 1.13 -4.11 23.42
C PRO A 89 2.56 -4.38 23.94
N GLY A 90 2.93 -3.66 25.01
CA GLY A 90 4.14 -3.79 25.84
C GLY A 90 5.33 -4.57 25.25
N GLU A 91 5.72 -5.64 25.95
CA GLU A 91 6.89 -6.49 25.61
C GLU A 91 6.74 -7.22 24.27
N THR A 92 5.51 -7.41 23.77
CA THR A 92 5.28 -8.09 22.49
C THR A 92 5.88 -7.33 21.32
N LEU A 93 5.88 -5.99 21.35
CA LEU A 93 6.57 -5.20 20.31
C LEU A 93 8.08 -5.44 20.32
N ALA A 94 8.68 -5.64 21.49
CA ALA A 94 10.11 -5.95 21.60
C ALA A 94 10.41 -7.35 21.05
N LEU A 95 9.64 -8.36 21.48
CA LEU A 95 9.72 -9.73 20.96
C LEU A 95 9.61 -9.78 19.43
N LEU A 96 8.59 -9.13 18.86
CA LEU A 96 8.36 -9.14 17.41
C LEU A 96 9.48 -8.43 16.65
N PHE A 97 10.06 -7.37 17.24
CA PHE A 97 11.19 -6.66 16.66
C PHE A 97 12.49 -7.47 16.71
N GLU A 98 12.73 -8.22 17.79
CA GLU A 98 13.87 -9.13 17.90
C GLU A 98 13.77 -10.30 16.91
N ARG A 99 12.54 -10.78 16.66
CA ARG A 99 12.22 -11.91 15.76
C ARG A 99 11.82 -11.46 14.35
N LEU A 100 12.20 -10.24 13.95
CA LEU A 100 11.74 -9.58 12.73
C LEU A 100 12.00 -10.37 11.43
N ALA A 101 13.10 -11.14 11.40
CA ALA A 101 13.47 -11.96 10.26
C ALA A 101 12.45 -13.08 9.95
N GLU A 102 11.71 -13.55 10.95
CA GLU A 102 10.70 -14.61 10.78
C GLU A 102 9.35 -14.09 10.27
N LEU A 103 9.13 -12.78 10.37
CA LEU A 103 7.92 -12.14 9.90
C LEU A 103 7.96 -11.96 8.38
N PRO A 104 6.89 -12.35 7.64
CA PRO A 104 6.74 -12.02 6.23
C PRO A 104 6.58 -10.50 6.03
N PRO A 105 6.81 -9.98 4.82
CA PRO A 105 6.78 -8.54 4.55
C PRO A 105 5.51 -7.82 5.04
N PHE A 106 4.32 -8.41 4.84
CA PHE A 106 3.07 -7.80 5.32
C PHE A 106 3.03 -7.68 6.85
N ALA A 107 3.53 -8.69 7.58
CA ALA A 107 3.55 -8.67 9.04
C ALA A 107 4.56 -7.65 9.59
N ARG A 108 5.67 -7.43 8.88
CA ARG A 108 6.63 -6.35 9.21
C ARG A 108 6.00 -4.96 9.01
N ALA A 109 5.21 -4.77 7.95
CA ALA A 109 4.47 -3.53 7.72
C ALA A 109 3.36 -3.31 8.78
N ILE A 110 2.69 -4.38 9.23
CA ILE A 110 1.74 -4.33 10.36
C ILE A 110 2.46 -3.98 11.67
N LEU A 111 3.62 -4.60 11.95
CA LEU A 111 4.44 -4.27 13.12
C LEU A 111 4.90 -2.81 13.09
N LEU A 112 5.28 -2.28 11.93
CA LEU A 112 5.60 -0.86 11.75
C LEU A 112 4.44 0.04 12.20
N MET A 113 3.21 -0.27 11.78
CA MET A 113 2.02 0.47 12.21
C MET A 113 1.77 0.32 13.72
N ALA A 114 1.96 -0.89 14.29
CA ALA A 114 1.78 -1.15 15.71
C ALA A 114 2.76 -0.35 16.58
N VAL A 115 4.06 -0.38 16.24
CA VAL A 115 5.10 0.36 16.97
C VAL A 115 4.84 1.86 16.88
N HIS A 116 4.51 2.37 15.68
CA HIS A 116 4.23 3.79 15.50
C HIS A 116 2.97 4.25 16.24
N ALA A 117 1.91 3.43 16.27
CA ALA A 117 0.70 3.74 17.03
C ALA A 117 0.94 3.76 18.55
N ALA A 118 1.82 2.88 19.05
CA ALA A 118 2.19 2.85 20.46
C ALA A 118 3.07 4.05 20.88
N ASP A 119 4.11 4.36 20.09
CA ASP A 119 4.94 5.56 20.25
C ASP A 119 5.55 5.98 18.90
N PRO A 120 5.11 7.10 18.30
CA PRO A 120 5.65 7.63 17.06
C PRO A 120 7.16 7.95 17.10
N ARG A 121 7.72 8.17 18.30
CA ARG A 121 9.14 8.51 18.51
C ARG A 121 10.02 7.30 18.77
N ASP A 122 9.45 6.10 18.83
CA ASP A 122 10.20 4.88 19.07
C ASP A 122 11.27 4.66 17.98
N PRO A 123 12.55 4.43 18.34
CA PRO A 123 13.63 4.27 17.36
C PRO A 123 13.44 3.08 16.40
N ARG A 124 12.64 2.08 16.80
CA ARG A 124 12.29 0.93 15.96
C ARG A 124 11.48 1.33 14.73
N VAL A 125 10.70 2.41 14.80
CA VAL A 125 9.91 2.94 13.66
C VAL A 125 10.83 3.25 12.48
N ALA A 126 11.95 3.94 12.72
CA ALA A 126 12.89 4.28 11.67
C ALA A 126 13.52 3.03 11.01
N THR A 127 13.81 2.01 11.81
CA THR A 127 14.38 0.74 11.32
C THR A 127 13.37 -0.06 10.51
N LEU A 128 12.16 -0.24 11.01
CA LEU A 128 11.08 -0.95 10.31
C LEU A 128 10.71 -0.23 9.00
N ARG A 129 10.69 1.11 9.00
CA ARG A 129 10.49 1.90 7.78
C ARG A 129 11.59 1.66 6.76
N ARG A 130 12.87 1.63 7.16
CA ARG A 130 13.99 1.30 6.27
C ARG A 130 13.93 -0.13 5.72
N GLN A 131 13.41 -1.08 6.49
CA GLN A 131 13.21 -2.44 5.97
C GLN A 131 12.08 -2.50 4.94
N LEU A 132 10.92 -1.90 5.23
CA LEU A 132 9.83 -1.83 4.26
C LEU A 132 10.28 -1.12 2.97
N SER A 133 11.04 -0.04 3.15
CA SER A 133 11.70 0.72 2.07
C SER A 133 12.57 -0.14 1.16
N ALA A 134 13.40 -1.01 1.75
CA ALA A 134 14.33 -1.87 1.03
C ALA A 134 13.64 -3.05 0.34
N ALA A 135 12.45 -3.44 0.83
CA ALA A 135 11.63 -4.48 0.23
C ALA A 135 10.80 -3.98 -0.96
N LEU A 136 10.77 -2.68 -1.25
CA LEU A 136 9.99 -2.13 -2.36
C LEU A 136 10.80 -2.09 -3.65
N GLU A 137 10.26 -2.72 -4.70
CA GLU A 137 10.78 -2.62 -6.07
C GLU A 137 9.91 -1.65 -6.88
N ALA A 138 10.55 -0.69 -7.55
CA ALA A 138 9.88 0.23 -8.45
C ALA A 138 10.07 -0.20 -9.92
N ARG A 139 8.97 -0.42 -10.64
CA ARG A 139 8.97 -0.79 -12.06
C ARG A 139 7.92 0.00 -12.83
N ALA A 140 8.33 0.63 -13.93
CA ALA A 140 7.46 1.39 -14.83
C ALA A 140 6.55 2.44 -14.11
N GLY A 141 7.09 3.08 -13.07
CA GLY A 141 6.39 4.09 -12.27
C GLY A 141 5.34 3.55 -11.27
N ALA A 142 5.23 2.22 -11.14
CA ALA A 142 4.55 1.56 -10.02
C ALA A 142 5.60 1.00 -9.06
N ALA A 143 5.20 0.73 -7.82
CA ALA A 143 6.00 -0.02 -6.86
C ALA A 143 5.21 -1.18 -6.27
N HIS A 144 5.93 -2.23 -5.89
CA HIS A 144 5.43 -3.45 -5.28
C HIS A 144 6.39 -3.91 -4.19
N VAL A 145 5.90 -4.59 -3.16
CA VAL A 145 6.74 -5.22 -2.14
C VAL A 145 7.25 -6.55 -2.70
N LEU A 146 8.55 -6.81 -2.60
CA LEU A 146 9.11 -8.12 -2.93
C LEU A 146 8.62 -9.14 -1.89
N VAL A 147 7.93 -10.16 -2.38
CA VAL A 147 7.42 -11.29 -1.61
C VAL A 147 8.14 -12.55 -2.07
N ASP A 148 8.79 -13.24 -1.14
CA ASP A 148 9.60 -14.45 -1.36
C ASP A 148 8.85 -15.75 -0.99
N GLU A 149 7.72 -15.64 -0.31
CA GLU A 149 6.90 -16.76 0.14
C GLU A 149 5.41 -16.42 0.07
N ALA A 150 4.56 -17.38 -0.30
CA ALA A 150 3.11 -17.21 -0.31
C ALA A 150 2.48 -17.92 0.90
N LEU A 151 2.01 -17.15 1.89
CA LEU A 151 1.31 -17.68 3.07
C LEU A 151 -0.22 -17.61 2.91
N GLY A 152 -0.71 -17.78 1.68
CA GLY A 152 -2.09 -17.49 1.27
C GLY A 152 -3.16 -18.24 2.07
N ASP A 153 -2.95 -19.53 2.32
CA ASP A 153 -3.96 -20.39 2.95
C ASP A 153 -4.13 -20.10 4.46
N ALA A 154 -3.08 -19.63 5.13
CA ALA A 154 -3.08 -19.42 6.59
C ALA A 154 -3.38 -17.97 7.00
N PHE A 155 -2.96 -16.97 6.20
CA PHE A 155 -3.08 -15.55 6.58
C PHE A 155 -3.71 -14.67 5.51
N TYR A 156 -4.39 -15.30 4.54
CA TYR A 156 -5.00 -14.64 3.38
C TYR A 156 -4.00 -13.81 2.58
N ASP A 157 -2.73 -14.22 2.60
CA ASP A 157 -1.63 -13.46 2.03
C ASP A 157 -1.70 -13.42 0.48
N SER A 158 -1.34 -12.27 -0.06
CA SER A 158 -1.16 -12.08 -1.49
C SER A 158 -0.33 -10.83 -1.77
N GLN A 159 0.25 -10.76 -2.97
CA GLN A 159 1.01 -9.61 -3.43
C GLN A 159 0.22 -8.30 -3.30
N VAL A 160 -1.01 -8.25 -3.81
CA VAL A 160 -1.86 -7.05 -3.78
C VAL A 160 -2.18 -6.63 -2.34
N ARG A 161 -2.46 -7.60 -1.47
CA ARG A 161 -2.74 -7.33 -0.06
C ARG A 161 -1.50 -6.76 0.64
N THR A 162 -0.33 -7.33 0.40
CA THR A 162 0.95 -6.86 0.94
C THR A 162 1.27 -5.44 0.45
N ASP A 163 1.11 -5.15 -0.85
CA ASP A 163 1.28 -3.81 -1.41
C ASP A 163 0.34 -2.78 -0.76
N ALA A 164 -0.92 -3.18 -0.50
CA ALA A 164 -1.92 -2.32 0.13
C ALA A 164 -1.62 -2.06 1.61
N ILE A 165 -1.19 -3.08 2.37
CA ILE A 165 -0.75 -2.92 3.76
C ILE A 165 0.48 -1.99 3.82
N ALA A 166 1.43 -2.14 2.90
CA ALA A 166 2.59 -1.26 2.81
C ALA A 166 2.20 0.20 2.53
N LEU A 167 1.26 0.43 1.60
CA LEU A 167 0.72 1.76 1.33
C LEU A 167 0.09 2.37 2.59
N VAL A 168 -0.74 1.60 3.30
CA VAL A 168 -1.37 2.05 4.55
C VAL A 168 -0.32 2.40 5.60
N ALA A 169 0.70 1.56 5.77
CA ALA A 169 1.77 1.78 6.74
C ALA A 169 2.58 3.05 6.43
N LEU A 170 2.94 3.29 5.16
CA LEU A 170 3.67 4.50 4.78
C LEU A 170 2.81 5.76 4.95
N LEU A 171 1.54 5.72 4.57
CA LEU A 171 0.62 6.85 4.78
C LEU A 171 0.49 7.23 6.26
N GLN A 172 0.52 6.24 7.15
CA GLN A 172 0.44 6.45 8.60
C GLN A 172 1.76 6.97 9.19
N VAL A 173 2.88 6.34 8.85
CA VAL A 173 4.17 6.56 9.55
C VAL A 173 5.04 7.63 8.90
N ALA A 174 4.98 7.76 7.58
CA ALA A 174 5.82 8.65 6.80
C ALA A 174 5.01 9.21 5.62
N PRO A 175 4.06 10.12 5.86
CA PRO A 175 3.12 10.60 4.85
C PRO A 175 3.80 11.30 3.65
N ASP A 176 5.05 11.73 3.79
CA ASP A 176 5.83 12.35 2.71
C ASP A 176 6.78 11.37 1.99
N ASP A 177 6.65 10.06 2.24
CA ASP A 177 7.49 9.05 1.60
C ASP A 177 7.23 9.00 0.08
N PRO A 178 8.25 9.11 -0.78
CA PRO A 178 8.09 9.22 -2.23
C PRO A 178 7.61 7.92 -2.91
N ARG A 179 7.49 6.82 -2.16
CA ARG A 179 6.98 5.53 -2.68
C ARG A 179 5.47 5.37 -2.54
N ILE A 180 4.81 6.26 -1.82
CA ILE A 180 3.35 6.25 -1.65
C ILE A 180 2.66 6.31 -3.02
N GLU A 181 3.04 7.24 -3.89
CA GLU A 181 2.43 7.40 -5.22
C GLU A 181 2.69 6.19 -6.15
N PRO A 182 3.93 5.66 -6.28
CA PRO A 182 4.18 4.40 -6.99
C PRO A 182 3.37 3.21 -6.45
N LEU A 183 3.22 3.05 -5.14
CA LEU A 183 2.43 1.97 -4.54
C LEU A 183 0.94 2.09 -4.89
N ALA A 184 0.35 3.28 -4.69
CA ALA A 184 -1.04 3.56 -5.07
C ALA A 184 -1.29 3.30 -6.56
N ARG A 185 -0.31 3.67 -7.42
CA ARG A 185 -0.37 3.39 -8.85
C ARG A 185 -0.29 1.90 -9.15
N GLY A 186 0.56 1.14 -8.45
CA GLY A 186 0.66 -0.31 -8.56
C GLY A 186 -0.66 -1.01 -8.25
N LEU A 187 -1.29 -0.65 -7.12
CA LEU A 187 -2.60 -1.16 -6.72
C LEU A 187 -3.69 -0.82 -7.75
N THR A 188 -3.70 0.41 -8.27
CA THR A 188 -4.70 0.80 -9.29
C THR A 188 -4.53 0.00 -10.58
N ARG A 189 -3.28 -0.30 -10.98
CA ARG A 189 -2.97 -1.09 -12.19
C ARG A 189 -3.26 -2.58 -12.04
N SER A 190 -3.18 -3.14 -10.84
CA SER A 190 -3.45 -4.56 -10.61
C SER A 190 -4.94 -4.91 -10.63
N ARG A 191 -5.81 -3.90 -10.66
CA ARG A 191 -7.28 -4.05 -10.70
C ARG A 191 -7.75 -4.57 -12.06
N VAL A 192 -8.62 -5.56 -12.05
CA VAL A 192 -9.28 -6.12 -13.25
C VAL A 192 -10.78 -5.96 -13.10
N GLY A 193 -11.43 -5.31 -14.06
CA GLY A 193 -12.88 -5.09 -14.03
C GLY A 193 -13.38 -4.32 -12.80
N GLY A 194 -12.58 -3.37 -12.29
CA GLY A 194 -12.96 -2.53 -11.14
C GLY A 194 -12.75 -3.18 -9.76
N ARG A 195 -12.17 -4.39 -9.69
CA ARG A 195 -11.88 -5.07 -8.42
C ARG A 195 -10.53 -5.79 -8.41
N TRP A 196 -10.10 -6.17 -7.22
CA TRP A 196 -9.01 -7.12 -7.00
C TRP A 196 -9.57 -8.53 -6.79
N ARG A 197 -8.68 -9.53 -6.71
CA ARG A 197 -9.03 -10.93 -6.95
C ARG A 197 -9.99 -11.52 -5.91
N ASN A 198 -9.82 -11.16 -4.64
CA ASN A 198 -10.59 -11.70 -3.52
C ASN A 198 -11.02 -10.60 -2.51
N THR A 199 -11.78 -10.97 -1.50
CA THR A 199 -12.33 -10.04 -0.50
C THR A 199 -11.25 -9.32 0.31
N GLN A 200 -10.18 -10.02 0.70
CA GLN A 200 -9.07 -9.48 1.48
C GLN A 200 -8.24 -8.46 0.69
N GLU A 201 -7.93 -8.77 -0.59
CA GLU A 201 -7.28 -7.83 -1.49
C GLU A 201 -8.15 -6.59 -1.72
N ASN A 202 -9.46 -6.76 -1.96
CA ASN A 202 -10.37 -5.63 -2.15
C ASN A 202 -10.43 -4.75 -0.91
N ALA A 203 -10.60 -5.32 0.29
CA ALA A 203 -10.71 -4.57 1.53
C ALA A 203 -9.46 -3.71 1.79
N TRP A 204 -8.27 -4.31 1.71
CA TRP A 204 -7.02 -3.59 1.93
C TRP A 204 -6.70 -2.59 0.83
N ALA A 205 -6.91 -2.93 -0.44
CA ALA A 205 -6.65 -2.01 -1.54
C ALA A 205 -7.59 -0.79 -1.50
N LEU A 206 -8.88 -1.00 -1.20
CA LEU A 206 -9.84 0.09 -1.02
C LEU A 206 -9.47 0.97 0.17
N LEU A 207 -9.12 0.38 1.32
CA LEU A 207 -8.69 1.13 2.50
C LEU A 207 -7.44 1.97 2.21
N GLY A 208 -6.42 1.37 1.60
CA GLY A 208 -5.18 2.05 1.24
C GLY A 208 -5.39 3.19 0.26
N LEU A 209 -6.17 2.94 -0.81
CA LEU A 209 -6.46 3.97 -1.82
C LEU A 209 -7.39 5.07 -1.30
N ALA A 210 -8.33 4.76 -0.40
CA ALA A 210 -9.16 5.78 0.26
C ALA A 210 -8.32 6.68 1.18
N ARG A 211 -7.41 6.10 1.98
CA ARG A 211 -6.47 6.87 2.80
C ARG A 211 -5.51 7.70 1.94
N TYR A 212 -5.05 7.15 0.83
CA TYR A 212 -4.25 7.88 -0.15
C TYR A 212 -5.01 9.09 -0.71
N ALA A 213 -6.26 8.91 -1.16
CA ALA A 213 -7.08 10.00 -1.68
C ALA A 213 -7.32 11.09 -0.61
N ALA A 214 -7.64 10.70 0.63
CA ALA A 214 -7.80 11.65 1.73
C ALA A 214 -6.53 12.46 2.06
N ALA A 215 -5.35 11.86 1.86
CA ALA A 215 -4.05 12.48 2.13
C ALA A 215 -3.50 13.31 0.94
N ARG A 216 -3.74 12.88 -0.30
CA ARG A 216 -3.09 13.43 -1.51
C ARG A 216 -4.03 14.11 -2.49
N GLU A 217 -5.33 13.83 -2.41
CA GLU A 217 -6.38 14.28 -3.34
C GLU A 217 -7.55 14.94 -2.59
N ARG A 218 -7.25 15.62 -1.48
CA ARG A 218 -8.26 16.32 -0.66
C ARG A 218 -8.97 17.42 -1.44
N ASP A 219 -8.21 18.17 -2.23
CA ASP A 219 -8.73 19.28 -3.01
C ASP A 219 -9.28 18.76 -4.33
N ALA A 220 -10.54 19.13 -4.62
CA ALA A 220 -11.10 18.89 -5.93
C ALA A 220 -10.20 19.52 -7.01
N PRO A 221 -10.01 18.86 -8.16
CA PRO A 221 -9.33 19.46 -9.31
C PRO A 221 -10.04 20.76 -9.69
N ASP A 222 -9.32 21.87 -9.60
CA ASP A 222 -9.77 23.17 -10.10
C ASP A 222 -8.57 23.89 -10.74
N HIS A 223 -8.12 23.36 -11.87
CA HIS A 223 -6.93 23.84 -12.54
C HIS A 223 -7.05 23.81 -14.06
N ARG A 224 -6.26 24.63 -14.72
CA ARG A 224 -5.95 24.52 -16.14
C ARG A 224 -4.60 23.82 -16.29
N LEU A 225 -4.56 22.76 -17.07
CA LEU A 225 -3.35 22.02 -17.43
C LEU A 225 -3.01 22.32 -18.88
N THR A 226 -1.85 22.92 -19.08
CA THR A 226 -1.28 23.18 -20.41
C THR A 226 0.02 22.42 -20.56
N ALA A 227 0.25 21.82 -21.73
CA ALA A 227 1.48 21.10 -22.00
C ALA A 227 2.07 21.48 -23.36
N TRP A 228 3.40 21.53 -23.41
CA TRP A 228 4.16 21.85 -24.62
C TRP A 228 5.28 20.85 -24.85
N ILE A 229 5.59 20.65 -26.13
CA ILE A 229 6.79 19.96 -26.59
C ILE A 229 7.54 20.93 -27.50
N GLY A 230 8.66 21.47 -27.00
CA GLY A 230 9.30 22.63 -27.62
C GLY A 230 8.34 23.83 -27.66
N ALA A 231 8.18 24.45 -28.82
CA ALA A 231 7.25 25.58 -29.01
C ALA A 231 5.80 25.14 -29.29
N ALA A 232 5.54 23.85 -29.52
CA ALA A 232 4.21 23.36 -29.87
C ALA A 232 3.40 23.06 -28.60
N GLN A 233 2.27 23.74 -28.44
CA GLN A 233 1.29 23.38 -27.41
C GLN A 233 0.55 22.11 -27.83
N VAL A 234 0.58 21.10 -26.97
CA VAL A 234 0.01 19.77 -27.25
C VAL A 234 -1.22 19.48 -26.39
N LEU A 235 -1.42 20.21 -25.30
CA LEU A 235 -2.56 20.06 -24.40
C LEU A 235 -2.98 21.42 -23.83
N ASP A 236 -4.29 21.62 -23.71
CA ASP A 236 -4.90 22.77 -23.03
C ASP A 236 -6.25 22.32 -22.47
N VAL A 237 -6.33 22.13 -21.16
CA VAL A 237 -7.49 21.49 -20.57
C VAL A 237 -7.83 22.11 -19.23
N GLU A 238 -9.08 22.53 -19.08
CA GLU A 238 -9.65 22.91 -17.79
C GLU A 238 -10.23 21.70 -17.06
N ARG A 239 -9.99 21.63 -15.76
CA ARG A 239 -10.49 20.60 -14.85
C ARG A 239 -11.14 21.25 -13.65
N ARG A 240 -12.43 20.98 -13.47
CA ARG A 240 -13.25 21.42 -12.31
C ARG A 240 -13.73 20.27 -11.43
N ALA A 241 -13.46 19.03 -11.84
CA ALA A 241 -13.85 17.80 -11.14
C ALA A 241 -12.92 16.64 -11.55
N PRO A 242 -12.82 15.56 -10.74
CA PRO A 242 -12.18 14.32 -11.18
C PRO A 242 -12.88 13.78 -12.43
N ALA A 243 -12.12 13.42 -13.45
CA ALA A 243 -12.66 12.94 -14.72
C ALA A 243 -11.93 11.70 -15.23
N ALA A 244 -12.69 10.80 -15.85
CA ALA A 244 -12.20 9.68 -16.64
C ALA A 244 -13.03 9.60 -17.94
N PRO A 245 -12.43 9.24 -19.10
CA PRO A 245 -11.05 8.79 -19.31
C PRO A 245 -10.00 9.92 -19.19
N PRO A 246 -8.71 9.58 -18.97
CA PRO A 246 -7.63 10.56 -18.94
C PRO A 246 -7.43 11.15 -20.33
N GLU A 247 -6.97 12.40 -20.37
CA GLU A 247 -6.66 13.06 -21.63
C GLU A 247 -5.23 12.84 -22.07
N HIS A 248 -5.07 12.74 -23.37
CA HIS A 248 -3.81 12.39 -24.00
C HIS A 248 -3.55 13.27 -25.20
N ALA A 249 -2.26 13.54 -25.42
CA ALA A 249 -1.76 14.13 -26.64
C ALA A 249 -0.59 13.26 -27.13
N ARG A 250 -0.44 13.16 -28.44
CA ARG A 250 0.69 12.48 -29.08
C ARG A 250 1.30 13.41 -30.12
N VAL A 251 2.62 13.41 -30.20
CA VAL A 251 3.37 14.11 -31.24
C VAL A 251 4.15 13.07 -32.02
N ALA A 252 4.05 13.12 -33.35
CA ALA A 252 4.79 12.21 -34.20
C ALA A 252 6.29 12.51 -34.11
N MET A 253 7.13 11.48 -34.16
CA MET A 253 8.58 11.64 -34.06
C MET A 253 9.17 12.63 -35.09
N PRO A 254 8.72 12.67 -36.36
CA PRO A 254 9.19 13.67 -37.32
C PRO A 254 8.95 15.12 -36.87
N ASP A 255 7.78 15.39 -36.26
CA ASP A 255 7.42 16.73 -35.78
C ASP A 255 8.25 17.13 -34.55
N LEU A 256 8.60 16.16 -33.71
CA LEU A 256 9.50 16.36 -32.57
C LEU A 256 10.95 16.64 -33.01
N LEU A 257 11.39 16.04 -34.12
CA LEU A 257 12.75 16.19 -34.66
C LEU A 257 12.94 17.42 -35.54
N ARG A 258 11.87 17.94 -36.16
CA ARG A 258 11.93 19.08 -37.09
C ARG A 258 12.57 20.35 -36.51
N PRO A 259 12.30 20.76 -35.25
CA PRO A 259 12.98 21.91 -34.62
C PRO A 259 14.46 21.64 -34.29
N LEU A 260 14.87 20.37 -34.18
CA LEU A 260 16.23 19.93 -33.83
C LEU A 260 17.12 19.72 -35.07
N ALA A 261 16.66 20.13 -36.26
CA ALA A 261 17.29 19.82 -37.54
C ALA A 261 18.62 20.56 -37.83
N PRO A 262 18.85 21.83 -37.41
CA PRO A 262 20.16 22.46 -37.60
C PRO A 262 21.22 21.79 -36.70
N ARG A 263 22.22 21.15 -37.31
CA ARG A 263 23.36 20.56 -36.60
C ARG A 263 24.13 21.67 -35.85
N GLY A 264 24.15 21.61 -34.52
CA GLY A 264 24.99 22.48 -33.68
C GLY A 264 24.25 23.37 -32.66
N SER A 265 22.92 23.36 -32.63
CA SER A 265 22.15 23.96 -31.53
C SER A 265 22.07 23.00 -30.33
N ASP A 266 21.93 23.53 -29.11
CA ASP A 266 21.65 22.77 -27.89
C ASP A 266 20.43 21.86 -28.12
N ARG A 267 20.67 20.55 -28.26
CA ARG A 267 19.73 19.58 -28.87
C ARG A 267 18.69 19.07 -27.88
N THR A 268 18.11 19.96 -27.07
CA THR A 268 17.14 19.59 -26.06
C THR A 268 15.74 20.09 -26.43
N THR A 269 14.84 19.17 -26.80
CA THR A 269 13.39 19.47 -26.85
C THR A 269 12.83 19.29 -25.46
N HIS A 270 12.40 20.38 -24.84
CA HIS A 270 11.78 20.34 -23.51
C HIS A 270 10.31 19.92 -23.60
N VAL A 271 9.90 19.09 -22.65
CA VAL A 271 8.48 18.85 -22.35
C VAL A 271 8.13 19.70 -21.15
N VAL A 272 7.21 20.63 -21.32
CA VAL A 272 6.75 21.53 -20.24
C VAL A 272 5.32 21.16 -19.92
N LEU A 273 5.02 20.95 -18.64
CA LEU A 273 3.66 20.87 -18.12
C LEU A 273 3.49 22.03 -17.15
N ASP A 274 2.53 22.89 -17.43
CA ASP A 274 2.14 24.00 -16.56
C ASP A 274 0.75 23.74 -16.00
N ARG A 275 0.62 23.90 -14.69
CA ARG A 275 -0.63 23.72 -13.96
C ARG A 275 -0.93 25.01 -13.22
N ASP A 276 -1.98 25.68 -13.66
CA ASP A 276 -2.51 26.86 -13.01
C ASP A 276 -3.78 26.51 -12.22
N GLY A 277 -3.72 26.62 -10.88
CA GLY A 277 -4.82 26.29 -9.97
C GLY A 277 -4.57 25.08 -9.03
N PRO A 278 -5.47 24.86 -8.04
CA PRO A 278 -5.37 23.78 -7.06
C PRO A 278 -5.74 22.39 -7.61
N GLY A 279 -5.54 21.38 -6.75
CA GLY A 279 -5.78 19.97 -7.08
C GLY A 279 -4.59 19.30 -7.76
N ARG A 280 -4.44 18.00 -7.52
CA ARG A 280 -3.29 17.21 -7.98
C ARG A 280 -3.45 16.78 -9.44
N VAL A 281 -2.37 16.89 -10.22
CA VAL A 281 -2.30 16.39 -11.59
C VAL A 281 -1.49 15.10 -11.63
N TYR A 282 -2.08 14.06 -12.21
CA TYR A 282 -1.35 12.83 -12.56
C TYR A 282 -1.13 12.77 -14.06
N TYR A 283 0.12 12.63 -14.46
CA TYR A 283 0.49 12.56 -15.86
C TYR A 283 1.48 11.42 -16.12
N ARG A 284 1.56 11.00 -17.39
CA ARG A 284 2.60 10.10 -17.89
C ARG A 284 3.16 10.73 -19.16
N VAL A 285 4.46 10.97 -19.18
CA VAL A 285 5.21 11.25 -20.41
C VAL A 285 5.89 9.96 -20.84
N GLY A 286 5.76 9.62 -22.12
CA GLY A 286 6.37 8.44 -22.70
C GLY A 286 6.77 8.72 -24.14
N MET A 287 7.84 8.08 -24.58
CA MET A 287 8.33 8.14 -25.95
C MET A 287 8.55 6.73 -26.45
N GLU A 288 7.99 6.43 -27.62
CA GLU A 288 8.19 5.18 -28.34
C GLU A 288 8.92 5.49 -29.63
N TRP A 289 9.99 4.76 -29.92
CA TRP A 289 10.85 5.01 -31.06
C TRP A 289 11.57 3.73 -31.50
N ALA A 290 12.01 3.70 -32.75
CA ALA A 290 12.85 2.65 -33.30
C ALA A 290 14.15 3.28 -33.83
N THR A 291 15.28 2.59 -33.64
CA THR A 291 16.53 2.97 -34.30
C THR A 291 16.41 2.72 -35.81
N THR A 292 17.03 3.58 -36.62
CA THR A 292 17.11 3.36 -38.07
C THR A 292 18.18 2.33 -38.45
N GLY A 293 19.07 1.97 -37.52
CA GLY A 293 20.04 0.89 -37.66
C GLY A 293 19.64 -0.35 -36.86
N GLU A 294 20.29 -1.47 -37.17
CA GLU A 294 20.13 -2.72 -36.44
C GLU A 294 20.56 -2.53 -34.98
N ALA A 295 19.66 -2.80 -34.04
CA ALA A 295 19.98 -2.75 -32.63
C ALA A 295 20.82 -3.99 -32.28
N PRO A 296 21.90 -3.86 -31.47
CA PRO A 296 22.66 -5.02 -31.04
C PRO A 296 21.74 -5.96 -30.26
N ALA A 297 21.92 -7.27 -30.46
CA ALA A 297 21.20 -8.27 -29.69
C ALA A 297 21.40 -8.02 -28.19
N ARG A 298 20.29 -7.93 -27.44
CA ARG A 298 20.31 -7.76 -25.98
C ARG A 298 19.59 -8.94 -25.34
N SER A 299 20.21 -9.50 -24.30
CA SER A 299 19.56 -10.44 -23.39
C SER A 299 19.26 -9.71 -22.08
N GLN A 300 17.97 -9.61 -21.74
CA GLN A 300 17.46 -8.96 -20.51
C GLN A 300 16.43 -9.87 -19.84
N GLY A 301 16.73 -11.17 -19.76
CA GLY A 301 15.87 -12.17 -19.10
C GLY A 301 14.78 -12.81 -19.96
N LEU A 302 14.60 -12.37 -21.21
CA LEU A 302 13.74 -13.01 -22.21
C LEU A 302 14.59 -13.35 -23.44
N GLY A 303 14.40 -14.56 -23.99
CA GLY A 303 15.03 -15.01 -25.23
C GLY A 303 13.98 -15.43 -26.25
N LEU A 304 14.12 -14.95 -27.48
CA LEU A 304 13.39 -15.46 -28.63
C LEU A 304 14.27 -16.53 -29.28
N ARG A 305 13.75 -17.75 -29.42
CA ARG A 305 14.36 -18.82 -30.21
C ARG A 305 13.69 -18.86 -31.58
#